data_AF-A0A7T8K812-F1
#
_entry.id   AF-A0A7T8K812-F1
#
_cell.length_a   1.000
_cell.length_b   1.000
_cell.length_c   1.000
_cell.angle_alpha   90.00
_cell.angle_beta   90.00
_cell.angle_gamma   90.00
#
_symmetry.space_group_name_H-M   'P 1'
#
loop_
_entity.id
_entity.type
_entity.pdbx_description
1 polymer ?
#
loop_
_entity_poly.entity_id
_entity_poly.type
_entity_poly.pdbx_seq_one_letter_code
_entity_poly.pdbx_strand_id
1 'polypeptide(L)'
;MDLFRNILGTGSNPQESQSIAETIETVVDRLRHSTLLEDRRDACRHLRGLSNKFRLEVGVQALDVLSEDVLMTDRNDEQIISNALETICNILDPETHE
;
A
#
# COMPACT_ATOMS: atom_id res chain seq x y z
N MET A 1 17.89 -13.67 -23.35
CA MET A 1 17.95 -12.78 -22.17
C MET A 1 16.76 -13.10 -21.29
N ASP A 2 16.58 -14.36 -20.91
CA ASP A 2 15.28 -14.86 -20.38
C ASP A 2 15.46 -15.69 -19.11
N LEU A 3 16.71 -16.07 -18.81
CA LEU A 3 17.05 -16.86 -17.62
C LEU A 3 16.93 -16.03 -16.33
N PHE A 4 17.24 -14.73 -16.38
CA PHE A 4 17.11 -13.83 -15.23
C PHE A 4 15.64 -13.51 -14.88
N ARG A 5 14.73 -13.58 -15.86
CA ARG A 5 13.29 -13.35 -15.63
C ARG A 5 12.63 -14.55 -14.94
N ASN A 6 13.15 -15.76 -15.16
CA ASN A 6 12.62 -16.99 -14.59
C ASN A 6 13.05 -17.25 -13.14
N ILE A 7 14.12 -16.60 -12.67
CA ILE A 7 14.64 -16.77 -11.30
C ILE A 7 14.04 -15.74 -10.33
N LEU A 8 13.47 -14.65 -10.85
CA LEU A 8 12.89 -13.56 -10.05
C LEU A 8 11.37 -13.66 -9.88
N GLY A 9 10.84 -14.89 -9.89
CA GLY A 9 9.46 -15.27 -9.58
C GLY A 9 8.43 -14.15 -9.55
N THR A 10 7.80 -13.87 -10.70
CA THR A 10 6.37 -13.54 -10.80
C THR A 10 6.00 -13.45 -12.28
N GLY A 11 5.20 -14.39 -12.76
CA GLY A 11 4.51 -14.29 -14.04
C GLY A 11 3.32 -13.34 -13.95
N SER A 12 3.54 -12.07 -13.61
CA SER A 12 2.51 -11.05 -13.74
C SER A 12 2.56 -10.46 -15.14
N ASN A 13 1.41 -10.38 -15.80
CA ASN A 13 1.28 -9.73 -17.08
C ASN A 13 1.67 -8.24 -16.89
N PRO A 14 2.60 -7.66 -17.67
CA PRO A 14 3.08 -6.28 -17.43
C PRO A 14 1.94 -5.25 -17.33
N GLN A 15 0.85 -5.51 -18.05
CA GLN A 15 -0.36 -4.69 -18.07
C GLN A 15 -1.13 -4.71 -16.73
N GLU A 16 -1.08 -5.81 -15.98
CA GLU A 16 -1.72 -5.95 -14.68
C GLU A 16 -0.91 -5.23 -13.60
N SER A 17 0.41 -5.34 -13.62
CA SER A 17 1.30 -4.63 -12.70
C SER A 17 1.19 -3.11 -12.84
N GLN A 18 1.07 -2.59 -14.07
CA GLN A 18 0.84 -1.16 -14.31
C GLN A 18 -0.51 -0.68 -13.74
N SER A 19 -1.58 -1.45 -13.96
CA SER A 19 -2.92 -1.13 -13.42
C SER A 19 -2.94 -1.09 -11.88
N ILE A 20 -2.19 -1.99 -11.23
CA ILE A 20 -2.08 -2.02 -9.76
C ILE A 20 -1.31 -0.80 -9.25
N ALA A 21 -0.22 -0.42 -9.89
CA ALA A 21 0.55 0.76 -9.52
C ALA A 21 -0.30 2.04 -9.61
N GLU A 22 -1.05 2.23 -10.69
CA GLU A 22 -1.99 3.36 -10.84
C GLU A 22 -3.11 3.34 -9.78
N THR A 23 -3.58 2.14 -9.42
CA THR A 23 -4.58 1.97 -8.36
C THR A 23 -4.02 2.40 -7.01
N ILE A 24 -2.79 1.99 -6.68
CA ILE A 24 -2.11 2.37 -5.43
C ILE A 24 -1.89 3.88 -5.39
N GLU A 25 -1.39 4.48 -6.47
CA GLU A 25 -1.18 5.92 -6.58
C GLU A 25 -2.47 6.70 -6.29
N THR A 26 -3.59 6.28 -6.89
CA THR A 26 -4.90 6.90 -6.65
C THR A 26 -5.35 6.80 -5.19
N VAL A 27 -5.02 5.69 -4.50
CA VAL A 27 -5.34 5.51 -3.07
C VAL A 27 -4.44 6.38 -2.19
N VAL A 28 -3.16 6.49 -2.51
CA VAL A 28 -2.19 7.33 -1.81
C VAL A 28 -2.57 8.81 -1.93
N ASP A 29 -2.94 9.27 -3.12
CA ASP A 29 -3.42 10.64 -3.34
C ASP A 29 -4.65 10.97 -2.48
N ARG A 30 -5.57 10.02 -2.34
CA ARG A 30 -6.74 10.20 -1.47
C ARG A 30 -6.36 10.29 0.00
N LEU A 31 -5.42 9.46 0.46
CA LEU A 31 -4.90 9.54 1.83
C LEU A 31 -4.27 10.91 2.10
N ARG A 32 -3.53 11.45 1.14
CA ARG A 32 -2.81 12.72 1.28
C ARG A 32 -3.71 13.95 1.17
N HIS A 33 -4.71 13.92 0.30
CA HIS A 33 -5.45 15.12 -0.08
C HIS A 33 -6.91 15.14 0.37
N SER A 34 -7.49 14.02 0.82
CA SER A 34 -8.88 14.05 1.28
C SER A 34 -9.02 14.80 2.61
N THR A 35 -9.96 15.75 2.62
CA THR A 35 -10.34 16.50 3.82
C THR A 35 -11.34 15.73 4.69
N LEU A 36 -12.01 14.71 4.15
CA LEU A 36 -12.98 13.92 4.89
C LEU A 36 -12.30 12.71 5.54
N LEU A 37 -12.47 12.56 6.87
CA LEU A 37 -11.86 11.46 7.62
C LEU A 37 -12.33 10.09 7.12
N GLU A 38 -13.61 9.96 6.77
CA GLU A 38 -14.17 8.69 6.27
C GLU A 38 -13.51 8.26 4.95
N ASP A 39 -13.27 9.20 4.04
CA ASP A 39 -12.57 8.89 2.78
C ASP A 39 -11.13 8.44 3.03
N ARG A 40 -10.42 9.08 3.97
CA ARG A 40 -9.07 8.65 4.36
C ARG A 40 -9.08 7.27 5.01
N ARG A 41 -10.07 6.96 5.86
CA ARG A 41 -10.23 5.63 6.47
C ARG A 41 -10.46 4.55 5.41
N ASP A 42 -11.36 4.80 4.47
CA ASP A 42 -11.66 3.86 3.39
C ASP A 42 -10.46 3.67 2.46
N ALA A 43 -9.74 4.74 2.14
CA ALA A 43 -8.49 4.67 1.38
C ALA A 43 -7.42 3.86 2.14
N CYS A 44 -7.22 4.11 3.44
CA CYS A 44 -6.27 3.38 4.26
C CYS A 44 -6.62 1.89 4.35
N ARG A 45 -7.91 1.58 4.50
CA ARG A 45 -8.41 0.20 4.55
C ARG A 45 -8.19 -0.51 3.21
N HIS A 46 -8.42 0.18 2.09
CA HIS A 46 -8.15 -0.37 0.77
C HIS A 46 -6.65 -0.66 0.61
N LEU A 47 -5.79 0.27 1.02
CA LEU A 47 -4.34 0.11 0.97
C LEU A 47 -3.85 -1.08 1.81
N ARG A 48 -4.42 -1.27 3.01
CA ARG A 48 -4.17 -2.46 3.85
C ARG A 48 -4.53 -3.77 3.15
N GLY A 49 -5.59 -3.78 2.35
CA GLY A 49 -5.96 -4.94 1.54
C GLY A 49 -4.92 -5.27 0.47
N LEU A 50 -4.38 -4.22 -0.18
CA LEU A 50 -3.37 -4.34 -1.23
C LEU A 50 -2.01 -4.77 -0.69
N SER A 51 -1.63 -4.36 0.52
CA SER A 51 -0.31 -4.67 1.11
C SER A 51 -0.08 -6.17 1.32
N ASN A 52 -1.13 -6.97 1.49
CA ASN A 52 -1.01 -8.43 1.60
C ASN A 52 -0.47 -9.11 0.33
N LYS A 53 -0.73 -8.56 -0.86
CA LYS A 53 -0.34 -9.17 -2.15
C LYS A 53 0.71 -8.36 -2.90
N PHE A 54 0.69 -7.04 -2.74
CA PHE A 54 1.49 -6.10 -3.51
C PHE A 54 2.42 -5.29 -2.60
N ARG A 55 2.99 -5.94 -1.57
CA ARG A 55 3.80 -5.31 -0.51
C ARG A 55 4.91 -4.41 -1.04
N LEU A 56 5.58 -4.80 -2.12
CA LEU A 56 6.68 -4.03 -2.70
C LEU A 56 6.18 -2.71 -3.29
N GLU A 57 5.14 -2.76 -4.11
CA GLU A 57 4.57 -1.58 -4.78
C GLU A 57 3.93 -0.64 -3.74
N VAL A 58 3.18 -1.21 -2.79
CA VAL A 58 2.58 -0.44 -1.69
C VAL A 58 3.66 0.19 -0.80
N GLY A 59 4.75 -0.54 -0.52
CA GLY A 59 5.86 -0.01 0.26
C GLY A 59 6.59 1.14 -0.42
N VAL A 60 6.81 1.06 -1.73
CA VAL A 60 7.50 2.12 -2.49
C VAL A 60 6.64 3.39 -2.58
N GLN A 61 5.34 3.25 -2.83
CA GLN A 61 4.47 4.40 -3.08
C GLN A 61 3.84 5.00 -1.82
N ALA A 62 3.52 4.18 -0.82
CA ALA A 62 2.63 4.59 0.27
C ALA A 62 3.31 4.74 1.64
N LEU A 63 4.52 4.22 1.84
CA LEU A 63 5.18 4.23 3.15
C LEU A 63 5.42 5.66 3.67
N ASP A 64 5.76 6.59 2.78
CA ASP A 64 5.91 8.02 3.07
C ASP A 64 4.62 8.61 3.67
N VAL A 65 3.52 8.57 2.91
CA VAL A 65 2.20 9.07 3.32
C VAL A 65 1.69 8.39 4.60
N LEU A 66 1.90 7.09 4.77
CA LEU A 66 1.50 6.40 6.00
C LEU A 66 2.26 6.97 7.22
N SER A 67 3.57 7.18 7.10
CA SER A 67 4.41 7.61 8.21
C SER A 67 4.33 9.10 8.53
N GLU A 68 4.34 9.95 7.50
CA GLU A 68 4.40 11.41 7.66
C GLU A 68 3.01 12.03 7.77
N ASP A 69 2.05 11.58 6.96
CA ASP A 69 0.73 12.19 6.89
C ASP A 69 -0.26 11.50 7.84
N VAL A 70 -0.50 10.19 7.68
CA VAL A 70 -1.56 9.47 8.41
C VAL A 70 -1.25 9.37 9.90
N LEU A 71 -0.06 8.85 10.27
CA LEU A 71 0.30 8.66 11.68
C LEU A 71 0.42 9.98 12.46
N MET A 72 0.71 11.09 11.79
CA MET A 72 0.85 12.40 12.44
C MET A 72 -0.47 13.16 12.51
N THR A 73 -1.24 13.17 11.41
CA THR A 73 -2.46 13.98 11.27
C THR A 73 -3.66 13.31 11.93
N ASP A 74 -3.79 11.99 11.75
CA ASP A 74 -4.96 11.23 12.20
C ASP A 74 -4.72 10.42 13.49
N ARG A 75 -3.69 10.77 14.26
CA ARG A 75 -3.25 10.09 15.50
C ARG A 75 -4.31 9.82 16.58
N ASN A 76 -5.41 10.57 16.56
CA ASN A 76 -6.51 10.39 17.52
C ASN A 76 -7.58 9.42 17.03
N ASP A 77 -7.50 8.99 15.76
CA ASP A 77 -8.44 8.07 15.16
C ASP A 77 -7.90 6.64 15.20
N GLU A 78 -8.46 5.83 16.10
CA GLU A 78 -8.02 4.45 16.32
C GLU A 78 -8.09 3.61 15.03
N GLN A 79 -9.15 3.79 14.23
CA GLN A 79 -9.40 2.96 13.07
C GLN A 79 -8.36 3.18 11.97
N ILE A 80 -8.09 4.42 11.58
CA ILE A 80 -7.11 4.70 10.53
C ILE A 80 -5.68 4.39 11.00
N ILE A 81 -5.36 4.64 12.27
CA ILE A 81 -4.05 4.31 12.83
C ILE A 81 -3.83 2.80 12.87
N SER A 82 -4.84 2.01 13.29
CA SER A 82 -4.76 0.56 13.25
C SER A 82 -4.52 0.06 11.81
N ASN A 83 -5.26 0.59 10.83
CA ASN A 83 -5.08 0.22 9.43
C ASN A 83 -3.69 0.61 8.91
N ALA A 84 -3.19 1.79 9.26
CA ALA A 84 -1.87 2.26 8.83
C ALA A 84 -0.75 1.39 9.41
N LEU A 85 -0.81 1.09 10.71
CA LEU A 85 0.17 0.23 11.37
C LEU A 85 0.14 -1.21 10.83
N GLU A 86 -1.04 -1.80 10.63
CA GLU A 86 -1.12 -3.12 9.96
C GLU A 86 -0.57 -3.08 8.54
N THR A 87 -0.81 -2.00 7.80
CA THR A 87 -0.26 -1.85 6.44
C THR A 87 1.27 -1.82 6.48
N ILE A 88 1.86 -1.06 7.41
CA ILE A 88 3.31 -1.00 7.62
C ILE A 88 3.84 -2.38 8.04
N CYS A 89 3.17 -3.08 8.94
CA CYS A 89 3.55 -4.45 9.33
C CYS A 89 3.57 -5.38 8.11
N ASN A 90 2.53 -5.35 7.27
CA ASN A 90 2.47 -6.18 6.06
C ASN A 90 3.58 -5.84 5.04
N ILE A 91 3.98 -4.56 4.95
CA ILE A 91 5.10 -4.14 4.09
C ILE A 91 6.43 -4.68 4.62
N LEU A 92 6.61 -4.65 5.95
CA LEU A 92 7.84 -5.07 6.63
C LEU A 92 7.94 -6.57 6.89
N ASP A 93 6.83 -7.30 6.72
CA ASP A 93 6.78 -8.73 6.98
C ASP A 93 7.76 -9.48 6.04
N PRO A 94 8.77 -10.17 6.59
CA PRO A 94 9.70 -10.95 5.79
C PRO A 94 9.04 -12.17 5.12
N GLU A 95 7.94 -12.70 5.65
CA GLU A 95 7.25 -13.84 5.05
C GLU A 95 6.48 -13.41 3.79
N THR A 96 7.00 -13.82 2.62
CA THR A 96 6.20 -13.88 1.39
C THR A 96 5.15 -14.96 1.57
N HIS A 97 3.91 -14.59 1.88
CA HIS A 97 2.78 -15.50 1.68
C HIS A 97 2.57 -15.66 0.17
N GLU A 98 3.31 -16.60 -0.44
CA GLU A 98 3.16 -17.06 -1.83
C GLU A 98 1.77 -17.68 -2.09
#